data_AF-A0A4R1NTX2-F1
#
_entry.id   AF-A0A4R1NTX2-F1
#
_cell.length_a   1.000
_cell.length_b   1.000
_cell.length_c   1.000
_cell.angle_alpha   90.00
_cell.angle_beta   90.00
_cell.angle_gamma   90.00
#
_symmetry.space_group_name_H-M   'P 1'
#
loop_
_entity.id
_entity.type
_entity.pdbx_description
1 polymer ?
#
loop_
_entity_poly.entity_id
_entity_poly.type
_entity_poly.pdbx_seq_one_letter_code
_entity_poly.pdbx_strand_id
1 'polypeptide(L)'
;MGSHSLKRKKPKPGDAPDKARKQLAKVRSDGNRYLLARIPLVDSDGACEPAKRSKQDGQELFAASLKGDDKGNELTAALKNDKHLGPFLAIPGKDNGFDIEGLAVVGERLFLGLRGPVLRGWAVILEVAVAADVTASTLRLQPIGPKGCLYRKHFLELGGLGIRDLCLQGDDLLILAGPTMELDGPVSVFRWPGGSSPDDEAMVPADALQRVLEVPYGEGVDHAEGMTLFAPDGGKASALLVVHDAAAEERKSGKSAVTADVFKL
;
A
#
# COMPACT_ATOMS: atom_id res chain seq x y z
N MET A 1 5.09 -5.50 3.60
CA MET A 1 5.67 -4.19 3.27
C MET A 1 5.23 -3.20 4.35
N GLY A 2 6.07 -2.24 4.75
CA GLY A 2 5.76 -1.27 5.81
C GLY A 2 5.30 0.08 5.25
N SER A 3 4.71 0.93 6.09
CA SER A 3 4.09 2.19 5.63
C SER A 3 5.07 3.28 5.18
N HIS A 4 6.34 3.18 5.56
CA HIS A 4 7.38 4.20 5.33
C HIS A 4 7.04 5.60 5.88
N SER A 5 6.15 5.66 6.88
CA SER A 5 5.58 6.91 7.37
C SER A 5 5.93 7.19 8.83
N LEU A 6 6.14 8.47 9.15
CA LEU A 6 6.22 8.95 10.53
C LEU A 6 4.85 8.81 11.24
N LYS A 7 4.88 8.71 12.57
CA LYS A 7 3.68 8.64 13.42
C LYS A 7 3.59 9.83 14.36
N ARG A 8 2.43 10.49 14.39
CA ARG A 8 2.03 11.37 15.48
C ARG A 8 1.43 10.56 16.62
N LYS A 9 1.77 10.88 17.86
CA LYS A 9 1.20 10.17 19.01
C LYS A 9 -0.26 10.62 19.25
N LYS A 10 -1.19 9.66 19.14
CA LYS A 10 -2.62 9.85 19.42
C LYS A 10 -2.89 9.89 20.95
N PRO A 11 -3.66 10.87 21.45
CA PRO A 11 -4.16 10.87 22.81
C PRO A 11 -5.09 9.70 23.12
N LYS A 12 -5.09 9.26 24.37
CA LYS A 12 -5.99 8.19 24.82
C LYS A 12 -7.20 8.78 25.58
N PRO A 13 -8.36 8.11 25.53
CA PRO A 13 -9.48 8.43 26.42
C PRO A 13 -9.00 8.47 27.89
N GLY A 14 -9.36 9.54 28.60
CA GLY A 14 -8.96 9.76 30.00
C GLY A 14 -7.58 10.40 30.23
N ASP A 15 -6.81 10.70 29.17
CA ASP A 15 -5.55 11.46 29.35
C ASP A 15 -5.85 12.90 29.82
N ALA A 16 -5.12 13.35 30.86
CA ALA A 16 -5.21 14.73 31.32
C ALA A 16 -4.86 15.73 30.18
N PRO A 17 -5.52 16.91 30.11
CA PRO A 17 -5.35 17.85 28.99
C PRO A 17 -3.89 18.19 28.65
N ASP A 18 -3.03 18.42 29.65
CA ASP A 18 -1.61 18.72 29.45
C ASP A 18 -0.83 17.57 28.81
N LYS A 19 -1.14 16.34 29.23
CA LYS A 19 -0.54 15.13 28.68
C LYS A 19 -0.99 14.94 27.24
N ALA A 20 -2.28 15.08 26.96
CA ALA A 20 -2.84 14.97 25.60
C ALA A 20 -2.20 15.99 24.64
N ARG A 21 -2.07 17.27 25.06
CA ARG A 21 -1.39 18.31 24.27
C ARG A 21 0.07 17.95 23.96
N LYS A 22 0.83 17.49 24.95
CA LYS A 22 2.23 17.07 24.76
C LYS A 22 2.37 15.85 23.84
N GLN A 23 1.38 14.96 23.82
CA GLN A 23 1.39 13.80 22.92
C GLN A 23 1.17 14.22 21.47
N LEU A 24 0.20 15.10 21.19
CA LEU A 24 -0.05 15.59 19.82
C LEU A 24 1.15 16.31 19.21
N ALA A 25 1.99 16.95 20.03
CA ALA A 25 3.23 17.56 19.57
C ALA A 25 4.33 16.54 19.18
N LYS A 26 4.18 15.26 19.53
CA LYS A 26 5.23 14.24 19.38
C LYS A 26 5.08 13.45 18.08
N VAL A 27 6.06 13.63 17.19
CA VAL A 27 6.26 12.82 15.98
C VAL A 27 7.43 11.86 16.20
N ARG A 28 7.32 10.62 15.72
CA ARG A 28 8.37 9.60 15.81
C ARG A 28 8.43 8.72 14.55
N SER A 29 9.59 8.15 14.30
CA SER A 29 9.76 7.00 13.40
C SER A 29 9.54 5.68 14.17
N ASP A 30 9.25 4.62 13.42
CA ASP A 30 9.15 3.25 13.89
C ASP A 30 9.81 2.34 12.84
N GLY A 31 10.91 1.69 13.20
CA GLY A 31 11.78 1.01 12.22
C GLY A 31 11.07 -0.06 11.40
N ASN A 32 10.06 -0.73 11.99
CA ASN A 32 9.26 -1.74 11.30
C ASN A 32 8.48 -1.17 10.09
N ARG A 33 8.34 0.16 9.98
CA ARG A 33 7.66 0.81 8.86
C ARG A 33 8.50 0.93 7.60
N TYR A 34 9.82 0.84 7.68
CA TYR A 34 10.70 1.02 6.51
C TYR A 34 11.06 -0.30 5.82
N LEU A 35 10.24 -1.34 6.02
CA LEU A 35 10.44 -2.65 5.44
C LEU A 35 9.82 -2.75 4.04
N LEU A 36 10.66 -2.99 3.03
CA LEU A 36 10.24 -3.60 1.77
C LEU A 36 11.00 -4.91 1.66
N ALA A 37 10.29 -6.03 1.53
CA ALA A 37 10.90 -7.36 1.59
C ALA A 37 10.18 -8.34 0.70
N ARG A 38 10.93 -9.36 0.28
CA ARG A 38 10.46 -10.54 -0.43
C ARG A 38 10.79 -11.76 0.42
N ILE A 39 9.84 -12.67 0.57
CA ILE A 39 10.03 -13.93 1.30
C ILE A 39 9.59 -15.07 0.38
N PRO A 40 10.47 -16.03 0.06
CA PRO A 40 10.08 -17.25 -0.63
C PRO A 40 9.02 -18.01 0.16
N LEU A 41 7.99 -18.49 -0.53
CA LEU A 41 7.00 -19.41 0.04
C LEU A 41 7.28 -20.83 -0.46
N VAL A 42 7.28 -21.80 0.44
CA VAL A 42 7.43 -23.23 0.14
C VAL A 42 6.13 -23.94 0.44
N ASP A 43 5.74 -24.89 -0.41
CA ASP A 43 4.61 -25.77 -0.14
C ASP A 43 5.05 -26.85 0.85
N SER A 44 4.31 -27.00 1.94
CA SER A 44 4.48 -28.03 2.95
C SER A 44 3.10 -28.55 3.34
N ASP A 45 2.80 -29.80 2.97
CA ASP A 45 1.55 -30.49 3.30
C ASP A 45 0.25 -29.71 2.95
N GLY A 46 0.25 -29.01 1.82
CA GLY A 46 -0.91 -28.25 1.35
C GLY A 46 -1.05 -26.87 1.99
N ALA A 47 -0.04 -26.42 2.74
CA ALA A 47 0.10 -25.06 3.26
C ALA A 47 1.34 -24.38 2.66
N CYS A 48 1.24 -23.09 2.36
CA CYS A 48 2.40 -22.28 1.98
C CYS A 48 3.07 -21.70 3.23
N GLU A 49 4.34 -22.03 3.46
CA GLU A 49 5.13 -21.53 4.57
C GLU A 49 6.25 -20.58 4.10
N PRO A 50 6.56 -19.50 4.85
CA PRO A 50 7.69 -18.64 4.54
C PRO A 50 9.03 -19.33 4.83
N ALA A 51 9.95 -19.28 3.87
CA ALA A 51 11.29 -19.85 4.00
C ALA A 51 12.39 -18.78 3.85
N LYS A 52 13.52 -18.95 4.55
CA LYS A 52 14.69 -18.08 4.38
C LYS A 52 15.39 -18.30 3.03
N ARG A 53 15.37 -19.54 2.54
CA ARG A 53 15.91 -19.96 1.26
C ARG A 53 15.02 -21.07 0.71
N SER A 54 14.77 -21.06 -0.59
CA SER A 54 14.15 -22.16 -1.30
C SER A 54 14.83 -22.36 -2.66
N LYS A 55 14.56 -23.50 -3.31
CA LYS A 55 14.94 -23.74 -4.69
C LYS A 55 13.67 -24.01 -5.48
N GLN A 56 13.37 -23.18 -6.46
CA GLN A 56 12.20 -23.29 -7.34
C GLN A 56 12.67 -23.15 -8.78
N ASP A 57 12.22 -24.03 -9.67
CA ASP A 57 12.58 -24.06 -11.09
C ASP A 57 14.10 -23.97 -11.35
N GLY A 58 14.89 -24.61 -10.49
CA GLY A 58 16.35 -24.60 -10.56
C GLY A 58 17.02 -23.31 -10.04
N GLN A 59 16.26 -22.26 -9.76
CA GLN A 59 16.74 -21.00 -9.19
C GLN A 59 16.75 -21.03 -7.66
N GLU A 60 17.81 -20.48 -7.07
CA GLU A 60 17.85 -20.27 -5.63
C GLU A 60 17.16 -18.96 -5.26
N LEU A 61 16.16 -19.05 -4.39
CA LEU A 61 15.40 -17.92 -3.89
C LEU A 61 15.79 -17.65 -2.44
N PHE A 62 15.86 -16.37 -2.07
CA PHE A 62 16.24 -15.92 -0.73
C PHE A 62 15.25 -14.91 -0.20
N ALA A 63 14.95 -15.03 1.08
CA ALA A 63 14.32 -13.95 1.83
C ALA A 63 15.27 -12.76 1.85
N ALA A 64 14.76 -11.60 1.45
CA ALA A 64 15.56 -10.41 1.28
C ALA A 64 14.76 -9.16 1.61
N SER A 65 15.46 -8.12 2.06
CA SER A 65 14.88 -6.82 2.37
C SER A 65 15.64 -5.71 1.66
N LEU A 66 14.93 -4.67 1.25
CA LEU A 66 15.51 -3.45 0.71
C LEU A 66 16.48 -2.84 1.70
N LYS A 67 17.65 -2.43 1.20
CA LYS A 67 18.70 -1.82 2.01
C LYS A 67 18.17 -0.61 2.80
N GLY A 68 18.30 -0.67 4.12
CA GLY A 68 17.79 0.36 5.03
C GLY A 68 18.05 0.02 6.49
N ASP A 69 17.49 0.85 7.37
CA ASP A 69 17.57 0.78 8.82
C ASP A 69 16.25 1.21 9.50
N ASP A 70 16.29 1.50 10.80
CA ASP A 70 15.12 1.89 11.59
C ASP A 70 14.62 3.32 11.34
N LYS A 71 15.31 4.09 10.49
CA LYS A 71 15.00 5.49 10.17
C LYS A 71 14.62 5.70 8.72
N GLY A 72 14.94 4.76 7.85
CA GLY A 72 14.60 4.82 6.44
C GLY A 72 15.21 3.70 5.65
N ASN A 73 15.00 3.74 4.34
CA ASN A 73 15.61 2.82 3.39
C ASN A 73 15.94 3.53 2.07
N GLU A 74 16.46 2.77 1.12
CA GLU A 74 16.85 3.28 -0.20
C GLU A 74 15.71 4.04 -0.91
N LEU A 75 14.45 3.61 -0.74
CA LEU A 75 13.29 4.31 -1.31
C LEU A 75 13.12 5.71 -0.69
N THR A 76 13.08 5.81 0.64
CA THR A 76 12.96 7.13 1.30
C THR A 76 14.16 8.03 1.02
N ALA A 77 15.36 7.46 0.83
CA ALA A 77 16.54 8.21 0.44
C ALA A 77 16.42 8.75 -1.00
N ALA A 78 15.93 7.94 -1.93
CA ALA A 78 15.68 8.34 -3.32
C ALA A 78 14.61 9.44 -3.43
N LEU A 79 13.59 9.40 -2.57
CA LEU A 79 12.50 10.38 -2.54
C LEU A 79 12.84 11.68 -1.82
N LYS A 80 13.93 11.73 -1.04
CA LYS A 80 14.26 12.87 -0.16
C LYS A 80 14.28 14.22 -0.87
N ASN A 81 14.79 14.25 -2.10
CA ASN A 81 14.90 15.47 -2.91
C ASN A 81 13.84 15.51 -4.04
N ASP A 82 12.86 14.60 -4.04
CA ASP A 82 11.78 14.66 -5.00
C ASP A 82 10.91 15.89 -4.77
N LYS A 83 10.63 16.64 -5.84
CA LYS A 83 9.89 17.91 -5.75
C LYS A 83 8.42 17.75 -5.34
N HIS A 84 7.82 16.57 -5.55
CA HIS A 84 6.43 16.32 -5.21
C HIS A 84 6.31 15.64 -3.85
N LEU A 85 7.16 14.63 -3.57
CA LEU A 85 7.00 13.74 -2.42
C LEU A 85 7.98 14.02 -1.27
N GLY A 86 9.16 14.57 -1.57
CA GLY A 86 10.18 14.89 -0.56
C GLY A 86 9.66 15.74 0.61
N PRO A 87 8.89 16.82 0.37
CA PRO A 87 8.31 17.63 1.45
C PRO A 87 7.39 16.85 2.42
N PHE A 88 6.79 15.75 1.97
CA PHE A 88 5.83 14.96 2.76
C PHE A 88 6.47 13.86 3.59
N LEU A 89 7.75 13.53 3.38
CA LEU A 89 8.48 12.54 4.18
C LEU A 89 8.65 12.96 5.65
N ALA A 90 8.64 14.27 5.92
CA ALA A 90 8.73 14.83 7.28
C ALA A 90 7.37 14.95 7.97
N ILE A 91 6.28 14.64 7.27
CA ILE A 91 4.91 14.75 7.77
C ILE A 91 4.43 13.35 8.19
N PRO A 92 3.76 13.19 9.35
CA PRO A 92 3.17 11.91 9.72
C PRO A 92 2.15 11.40 8.69
N GLY A 93 2.12 10.09 8.45
CA GLY A 93 1.23 9.51 7.43
C GLY A 93 -0.24 9.85 7.66
N LYS A 94 -0.69 9.85 8.92
CA LYS A 94 -2.08 10.20 9.29
C LYS A 94 -2.41 11.70 9.21
N ASP A 95 -1.42 12.53 8.89
CA ASP A 95 -1.55 13.97 8.65
C ASP A 95 -1.38 14.30 7.15
N ASN A 96 -1.75 13.36 6.26
CA ASN A 96 -1.50 13.42 4.80
C ASN A 96 0.00 13.43 4.42
N GLY A 97 0.88 12.98 5.32
CA GLY A 97 2.27 12.72 4.99
C GLY A 97 2.47 11.49 4.11
N PHE A 98 3.72 11.20 3.77
CA PHE A 98 4.06 10.02 3.00
C PHE A 98 3.62 8.75 3.73
N ASP A 99 2.76 7.94 3.12
CA ASP A 99 2.24 6.69 3.68
C ASP A 99 1.87 5.72 2.57
N ILE A 100 2.50 4.55 2.56
CA ILE A 100 2.24 3.49 1.58
C ILE A 100 1.35 2.45 2.23
N GLU A 101 0.29 2.07 1.52
CA GLU A 101 -0.63 1.01 1.95
C GLU A 101 -0.89 0.02 0.83
N GLY A 102 -1.09 0.49 -0.40
CA GLY A 102 -1.31 -0.38 -1.54
C GLY A 102 -0.03 -1.00 -2.10
N LEU A 103 -0.12 -2.28 -2.47
CA LEU A 103 0.98 -3.03 -3.09
C LEU A 103 0.46 -3.96 -4.18
N ALA A 104 0.91 -3.77 -5.40
CA ALA A 104 0.78 -4.75 -6.48
C ALA A 104 2.15 -5.12 -7.04
N VAL A 105 2.27 -6.36 -7.52
CA VAL A 105 3.52 -6.91 -8.07
C VAL A 105 3.26 -7.35 -9.52
N VAL A 106 4.07 -6.85 -10.45
CA VAL A 106 4.02 -7.20 -11.88
C VAL A 106 5.42 -7.59 -12.33
N GLY A 107 5.69 -8.89 -12.39
CA GLY A 107 7.05 -9.39 -12.64
C GLY A 107 8.02 -8.90 -11.55
N GLU A 108 9.08 -8.20 -11.95
CA GLU A 108 10.07 -7.61 -11.03
C GLU A 108 9.72 -6.19 -10.56
N ARG A 109 8.59 -5.65 -11.04
CA ARG A 109 8.12 -4.31 -10.71
C ARG A 109 7.10 -4.36 -9.58
N LEU A 110 7.17 -3.35 -8.72
CA LEU A 110 6.26 -3.13 -7.60
C LEU A 110 5.56 -1.80 -7.82
N PHE A 111 4.23 -1.81 -7.72
CA PHE A 111 3.42 -0.60 -7.68
C PHE A 111 3.03 -0.35 -6.22
N LEU A 112 3.46 0.81 -5.71
CA LEU A 112 3.28 1.23 -4.33
C LEU A 112 2.24 2.34 -4.29
N GLY A 113 1.03 2.01 -3.83
CA GLY A 113 -0.08 2.94 -3.70
C GLY A 113 0.06 3.80 -2.46
N LEU A 114 0.09 5.12 -2.66
CA LEU A 114 0.18 6.07 -1.55
C LEU A 114 -1.21 6.39 -1.00
N ARG A 115 -1.44 6.09 0.28
CA ARG A 115 -2.56 6.67 1.03
C ARG A 115 -2.37 8.18 1.17
N GLY A 116 -1.13 8.60 1.40
CA GLY A 116 -0.73 10.01 1.43
C GLY A 116 0.68 10.17 0.87
N PRO A 117 1.02 11.34 0.31
CA PRO A 117 0.14 12.50 0.15
C PRO A 117 -0.81 12.38 -1.05
N VAL A 118 -1.96 13.06 -0.96
CA VAL A 118 -2.78 13.42 -2.12
C VAL A 118 -2.53 14.88 -2.49
N LEU A 119 -2.26 15.14 -3.78
CA LEU A 119 -1.79 16.42 -4.30
C LEU A 119 -2.89 17.11 -5.10
N ARG A 120 -3.62 18.05 -4.48
CA ARG A 120 -4.76 18.77 -5.11
C ARG A 120 -5.76 17.83 -5.80
N GLY A 121 -6.08 16.70 -5.18
CA GLY A 121 -7.01 15.71 -5.72
C GLY A 121 -6.35 14.51 -6.41
N TRP A 122 -5.04 14.58 -6.67
CA TRP A 122 -4.30 13.54 -7.37
C TRP A 122 -3.60 12.59 -6.39
N ALA A 123 -3.99 11.32 -6.43
CA ALA A 123 -3.29 10.24 -5.75
C ALA A 123 -2.01 9.87 -6.49
N VAL A 124 -1.11 9.16 -5.82
CA VAL A 124 0.19 8.78 -6.39
C VAL A 124 0.41 7.28 -6.24
N ILE A 125 0.86 6.66 -7.33
CA ILE A 125 1.47 5.34 -7.33
C ILE A 125 2.96 5.53 -7.64
N LEU A 126 3.83 4.93 -6.83
CA LEU A 126 5.25 4.78 -7.14
C LEU A 126 5.47 3.41 -7.78
N GLU A 127 5.96 3.39 -9.01
CA GLU A 127 6.48 2.18 -9.63
C GLU A 127 7.98 2.09 -9.31
N VAL A 128 8.41 0.95 -8.79
CA VAL A 128 9.81 0.64 -8.48
C VAL A 128 10.17 -0.75 -8.98
N ALA A 129 11.44 -0.98 -9.29
CA ALA A 129 11.96 -2.33 -9.52
C ALA A 129 13.06 -2.64 -8.51
N VAL A 130 13.14 -3.91 -8.10
CA VAL A 130 14.12 -4.37 -7.12
C VAL A 130 14.91 -5.55 -7.65
N ALA A 131 16.21 -5.56 -7.40
CA ALA A 131 17.09 -6.71 -7.66
C ALA A 131 17.89 -7.06 -6.41
N ALA A 132 18.43 -8.28 -6.36
CA ALA A 132 19.37 -8.67 -5.31
C ALA A 132 20.65 -7.81 -5.38
N ASP A 133 21.19 -7.43 -4.23
CA ASP A 133 22.52 -6.82 -4.10
C ASP A 133 23.60 -7.91 -4.16
N VAL A 134 24.86 -7.53 -3.88
CA VAL A 134 26.01 -8.44 -3.70
C VAL A 134 25.68 -9.61 -2.78
N THR A 135 24.89 -9.37 -1.73
CA THR A 135 24.34 -10.43 -0.87
C THR A 135 22.89 -10.74 -1.27
N ALA A 136 22.57 -12.02 -1.47
CA ALA A 136 21.22 -12.45 -1.87
C ALA A 136 20.10 -12.07 -0.89
N SER A 137 20.43 -11.74 0.37
CA SER A 137 19.49 -11.29 1.41
C SER A 137 19.22 -9.78 1.40
N THR A 138 19.86 -9.01 0.53
CA THR A 138 19.70 -7.56 0.43
C THR A 138 19.14 -7.22 -0.94
N LEU A 139 18.12 -6.36 -0.99
CA LEU A 139 17.55 -5.83 -2.24
C LEU A 139 18.01 -4.39 -2.48
N ARG A 140 18.12 -4.01 -3.74
CA ARG A 140 18.41 -2.65 -4.21
C ARG A 140 17.42 -2.22 -5.27
N LEU A 141 17.01 -0.95 -5.20
CA LEU A 141 16.24 -0.31 -6.24
C LEU A 141 17.03 -0.26 -7.55
N GLN A 142 16.32 -0.47 -8.66
CA GLN A 142 16.86 -0.37 -10.01
C GLN A 142 16.44 0.95 -10.67
N PRO A 143 17.29 1.54 -11.53
CA PRO A 143 16.94 2.74 -12.27
C PRO A 143 15.92 2.40 -13.37
N ILE A 144 14.66 2.77 -13.16
CA ILE A 144 13.58 2.56 -14.13
C ILE A 144 12.92 3.86 -14.59
N GLY A 145 13.11 4.93 -13.84
CA GLY A 145 12.52 6.23 -14.12
C GLY A 145 13.37 7.13 -15.01
N PRO A 146 12.81 8.30 -15.36
CA PRO A 146 13.47 9.24 -16.25
C PRO A 146 14.84 9.65 -15.70
N LYS A 147 15.83 9.76 -16.60
CA LYS A 147 17.22 10.14 -16.27
C LYS A 147 17.88 9.26 -15.20
N GLY A 148 17.52 7.97 -15.15
CA GLY A 148 18.08 7.00 -14.20
C GLY A 148 17.50 7.10 -12.80
N CYS A 149 16.31 7.69 -12.64
CA CYS A 149 15.62 7.71 -11.36
C CYS A 149 15.27 6.29 -10.91
N LEU A 150 15.31 6.04 -9.59
CA LEU A 150 15.06 4.72 -8.99
C LEU A 150 13.57 4.35 -8.89
N TYR A 151 12.69 5.22 -9.40
CA TYR A 151 11.25 5.05 -9.39
C TYR A 151 10.62 5.84 -10.55
N ARG A 152 9.40 5.47 -10.93
CA ARG A 152 8.48 6.30 -11.74
C ARG A 152 7.29 6.72 -10.87
N LYS A 153 6.68 7.85 -11.19
CA LYS A 153 5.45 8.33 -10.54
C LYS A 153 4.29 8.26 -11.52
N HIS A 154 3.17 7.75 -11.05
CA HIS A 154 1.89 7.84 -11.73
C HIS A 154 0.92 8.62 -10.85
N PHE A 155 0.31 9.66 -11.41
CA PHE A 155 -0.66 10.50 -10.72
C PHE A 155 -2.05 10.17 -11.23
N LEU A 156 -2.97 9.86 -10.33
CA LEU A 156 -4.32 9.44 -10.67
C LEU A 156 -5.32 10.41 -10.05
N GLU A 157 -6.25 10.92 -10.86
CA GLU A 157 -7.28 11.85 -10.38
C GLU A 157 -8.40 11.08 -9.65
N LEU A 158 -8.17 10.74 -8.39
CA LEU A 158 -9.11 10.00 -7.53
C LEU A 158 -10.00 10.93 -6.68
N GLY A 159 -10.16 12.19 -7.09
CA GLY A 159 -11.07 13.14 -6.43
C GLY A 159 -10.71 13.47 -4.98
N GLY A 160 -9.43 13.40 -4.60
CA GLY A 160 -8.99 13.65 -3.22
C GLY A 160 -8.81 12.40 -2.36
N LEU A 161 -9.14 11.22 -2.89
CA LEU A 161 -8.92 9.94 -2.21
C LEU A 161 -7.48 9.47 -2.37
N GLY A 162 -6.94 8.85 -1.32
CA GLY A 162 -5.66 8.16 -1.31
C GLY A 162 -5.82 6.67 -1.56
N ILE A 163 -4.74 5.99 -1.93
CA ILE A 163 -4.75 4.57 -2.28
C ILE A 163 -4.54 3.72 -1.02
N ARG A 164 -5.50 2.84 -0.74
CA ARG A 164 -5.49 1.88 0.36
C ARG A 164 -4.91 0.54 -0.03
N ASP A 165 -5.33 0.05 -1.19
CA ASP A 165 -4.85 -1.23 -1.70
C ASP A 165 -4.82 -1.25 -3.23
N LEU A 166 -4.01 -2.14 -3.79
CA LEU A 166 -3.85 -2.36 -5.22
C LEU A 166 -4.02 -3.85 -5.52
N CYS A 167 -4.78 -4.17 -6.57
CA CYS A 167 -4.99 -5.55 -6.99
C CYS A 167 -4.86 -5.65 -8.52
N LEU A 168 -4.01 -6.57 -8.98
CA LEU A 168 -3.79 -6.81 -10.40
C LEU A 168 -4.96 -7.63 -10.98
N GLN A 169 -5.53 -7.16 -12.10
CA GLN A 169 -6.55 -7.88 -12.85
C GLN A 169 -6.19 -7.92 -14.34
N GLY A 170 -5.49 -8.97 -14.77
CA GLY A 170 -4.96 -9.04 -16.13
C GLY A 170 -3.98 -7.90 -16.37
N ASP A 171 -4.23 -7.10 -17.41
CA ASP A 171 -3.41 -5.93 -17.74
C ASP A 171 -3.81 -4.67 -16.94
N ASP A 172 -4.91 -4.74 -16.19
CA ASP A 172 -5.47 -3.61 -15.45
C ASP A 172 -5.05 -3.61 -13.99
N LEU A 173 -5.04 -2.42 -13.38
CA LEU A 173 -4.81 -2.26 -11.96
C LEU A 173 -6.09 -1.78 -11.27
N LEU A 174 -6.61 -2.59 -10.35
CA LEU A 174 -7.69 -2.19 -9.44
C LEU A 174 -7.09 -1.43 -8.26
N ILE A 175 -7.76 -0.37 -7.84
CA ILE A 175 -7.30 0.58 -6.83
C ILE A 175 -8.43 0.78 -5.81
N LEU A 176 -8.22 0.34 -4.57
CA LEU A 176 -9.09 0.70 -3.46
C LEU A 176 -8.69 2.11 -2.99
N ALA A 177 -9.61 3.07 -3.12
CA ALA A 177 -9.35 4.45 -2.77
C ALA A 177 -10.27 4.93 -1.64
N GLY A 178 -9.71 5.68 -0.69
CA GLY A 178 -10.42 6.18 0.49
C GLY A 178 -9.76 7.41 1.12
N PRO A 179 -10.34 7.98 2.19
CA PRO A 179 -9.87 9.23 2.82
C PRO A 179 -8.40 9.21 3.27
N THR A 180 -7.63 10.28 3.15
CA THR A 180 -6.17 10.23 3.48
C THR A 180 -5.83 10.41 4.97
N MET A 181 -6.81 10.70 5.82
CA MET A 181 -6.64 10.99 7.25
C MET A 181 -7.63 10.15 8.07
N GLU A 182 -7.78 10.45 9.37
CA GLU A 182 -8.69 9.72 10.28
C GLU A 182 -10.18 10.01 10.06
N LEU A 183 -10.56 10.71 8.99
CA LEU A 183 -11.96 11.03 8.71
C LEU A 183 -12.65 9.86 8.01
N ASP A 184 -13.92 9.66 8.33
CA ASP A 184 -14.81 8.77 7.56
C ASP A 184 -15.20 9.46 6.25
N GLY A 185 -15.32 8.69 5.18
CA GLY A 185 -15.61 9.26 3.87
C GLY A 185 -15.70 8.20 2.78
N PRO A 186 -15.99 8.64 1.54
CA PRO A 186 -16.28 7.73 0.44
C PRO A 186 -15.12 6.78 0.17
N VAL A 187 -15.48 5.51 -0.01
CA VAL A 187 -14.57 4.45 -0.43
C VAL A 187 -15.04 3.91 -1.77
N SER A 188 -14.13 3.80 -2.72
CA SER A 188 -14.45 3.29 -4.06
C SER A 188 -13.31 2.47 -4.61
N VAL A 189 -13.65 1.46 -5.40
CA VAL A 189 -12.69 0.74 -6.22
C VAL A 189 -12.71 1.37 -7.62
N PHE A 190 -11.53 1.75 -8.08
CA PHE A 190 -11.29 2.22 -9.44
C PHE A 190 -10.52 1.15 -10.21
N ARG A 191 -10.70 1.11 -11.52
CA ARG A 191 -9.84 0.38 -12.45
C ARG A 191 -9.07 1.40 -13.26
N TRP A 192 -7.75 1.25 -13.29
CA TRP A 192 -6.88 1.89 -14.25
C TRP A 192 -6.59 0.91 -15.39
N PRO A 193 -7.23 1.07 -16.56
CA PRO A 193 -7.02 0.19 -17.70
C PRO A 193 -5.56 0.24 -18.17
N GLY A 194 -4.94 -0.92 -18.36
CA GLY A 194 -3.52 -1.04 -18.72
C GLY A 194 -2.54 -0.61 -17.61
N GLY A 195 -3.03 -0.35 -16.39
CA GLY A 195 -2.23 0.16 -15.28
C GLY A 195 -1.14 -0.78 -14.77
N SER A 196 -1.12 -2.04 -15.22
CA SER A 196 -0.05 -3.00 -14.89
C SER A 196 1.24 -2.77 -15.68
N SER A 197 1.17 -2.06 -16.81
CA SER A 197 2.32 -1.85 -17.68
C SER A 197 2.29 -0.49 -18.38
N PRO A 198 2.35 0.62 -17.61
CA PRO A 198 2.51 1.94 -18.20
C PRO A 198 3.86 2.05 -18.92
N ASP A 199 3.87 2.69 -20.09
CA ASP A 199 5.09 2.88 -20.88
C ASP A 199 6.11 3.79 -20.15
N ASP A 200 5.61 4.85 -19.49
CA ASP A 200 6.38 5.83 -18.72
C ASP A 200 5.55 6.38 -17.53
N GLU A 201 6.07 7.39 -16.81
CA GLU A 201 5.32 8.18 -15.84
C GLU A 201 3.97 8.64 -16.42
N ALA A 202 2.89 8.49 -15.64
CA ALA A 202 1.53 8.71 -16.13
C ALA A 202 0.81 9.83 -15.36
N MET A 203 0.02 10.62 -16.07
CA MET A 203 -1.03 11.48 -15.51
C MET A 203 -2.37 10.92 -15.99
N VAL A 204 -3.11 10.28 -15.09
CA VAL A 204 -4.35 9.56 -15.41
C VAL A 204 -5.55 10.40 -14.96
N PRO A 205 -6.22 11.10 -15.88
CA PRO A 205 -7.40 11.90 -15.55
C PRO A 205 -8.59 11.03 -15.14
N ALA A 206 -9.58 11.63 -14.49
CA ALA A 206 -10.73 10.92 -13.95
C ALA A 206 -11.54 10.16 -15.01
N ASP A 207 -11.60 10.66 -16.25
CA ASP A 207 -12.32 10.04 -17.37
C ASP A 207 -11.58 8.83 -17.99
N ALA A 208 -10.28 8.68 -17.71
CA ALA A 208 -9.49 7.50 -18.05
C ALA A 208 -9.58 6.39 -16.97
N LEU A 209 -10.20 6.68 -15.84
CA LEU A 209 -10.43 5.74 -14.74
C LEU A 209 -11.86 5.23 -14.74
N GLN A 210 -12.05 3.94 -14.54
CA GLN A 210 -13.38 3.35 -14.40
C GLN A 210 -13.68 3.18 -12.92
N ARG A 211 -14.74 3.82 -12.41
CA ARG A 211 -15.23 3.51 -11.07
C ARG A 211 -16.04 2.22 -11.11
N VAL A 212 -15.51 1.14 -10.52
CA VAL A 212 -16.08 -0.20 -10.66
C VAL A 212 -17.00 -0.57 -9.50
N LEU A 213 -16.76 -0.03 -8.30
CA LEU A 213 -17.51 -0.35 -7.09
C LEU A 213 -17.48 0.82 -6.12
N GLU A 214 -18.60 1.08 -5.46
CA GLU A 214 -18.65 1.87 -4.21
C GLU A 214 -18.69 0.89 -3.04
N VAL A 215 -17.78 1.07 -2.08
CA VAL A 215 -17.72 0.21 -0.89
C VAL A 215 -18.44 0.93 0.26
N PRO A 216 -19.42 0.29 0.93
CA PRO A 216 -20.07 0.88 2.09
C PRO A 216 -19.06 1.22 3.19
N TYR A 217 -19.29 2.32 3.91
CA TYR A 217 -18.50 2.73 5.07
C TYR A 217 -19.42 3.30 6.16
N GLY A 218 -18.98 3.22 7.41
CA GLY A 218 -19.72 3.74 8.57
C GLY A 218 -18.99 4.90 9.25
N GLU A 219 -19.66 5.48 10.26
CA GLU A 219 -19.02 6.48 11.14
C GLU A 219 -18.15 5.75 12.17
N GLY A 220 -16.83 5.92 12.08
CA GLY A 220 -15.83 5.28 12.93
C GLY A 220 -15.72 3.76 12.79
N VAL A 221 -16.38 3.15 11.79
CA VAL A 221 -16.38 1.70 11.56
C VAL A 221 -16.33 1.36 10.07
N ASP A 222 -15.99 0.11 9.77
CA ASP A 222 -16.01 -0.47 8.41
C ASP A 222 -15.13 0.30 7.42
N HIS A 223 -13.90 0.57 7.84
CA HIS A 223 -12.90 1.21 6.97
C HIS A 223 -12.29 0.16 6.07
N ALA A 224 -12.64 0.15 4.78
CA ALA A 224 -12.04 -0.81 3.85
C ALA A 224 -10.54 -0.52 3.69
N GLU A 225 -9.71 -1.54 3.92
CA GLU A 225 -8.25 -1.41 3.95
C GLU A 225 -7.54 -2.44 3.06
N GLY A 226 -8.22 -3.49 2.63
CA GLY A 226 -7.63 -4.49 1.74
C GLY A 226 -8.63 -5.11 0.78
N MET A 227 -8.16 -5.52 -0.39
CA MET A 227 -8.96 -6.22 -1.38
C MET A 227 -8.15 -7.28 -2.14
N THR A 228 -8.85 -8.31 -2.61
CA THR A 228 -8.26 -9.27 -3.55
C THR A 228 -9.31 -9.84 -4.48
N LEU A 229 -8.89 -10.27 -5.67
CA LEU A 229 -9.72 -11.05 -6.58
C LEU A 229 -10.12 -12.37 -5.90
N PHE A 230 -11.40 -12.71 -6.00
CA PHE A 230 -11.98 -13.86 -5.34
C PHE A 230 -12.83 -14.70 -6.30
N ALA A 231 -12.68 -16.02 -6.19
CA ALA A 231 -13.47 -17.03 -6.90
C ALA A 231 -14.10 -17.97 -5.85
N PRO A 232 -15.42 -17.88 -5.60
CA PRO A 232 -16.07 -18.72 -4.58
C PRO A 232 -15.94 -20.22 -4.82
N ASP A 233 -15.84 -20.61 -6.09
CA ASP A 233 -15.75 -21.99 -6.58
C ASP A 233 -14.32 -22.41 -6.96
N GLY A 234 -13.32 -21.57 -6.69
CA GLY A 234 -11.92 -21.80 -7.11
C GLY A 234 -11.68 -21.65 -8.61
N GLY A 235 -12.67 -21.18 -9.38
CA GLY A 235 -12.56 -20.90 -10.81
C GLY A 235 -11.91 -19.56 -11.12
N LYS A 236 -12.27 -18.97 -12.26
CA LYS A 236 -11.84 -17.61 -12.62
C LYS A 236 -12.47 -16.62 -11.65
N ALA A 237 -11.64 -15.80 -11.00
CA ALA A 237 -12.13 -14.76 -10.10
C ALA A 237 -13.12 -13.83 -10.82
N SER A 238 -14.31 -13.73 -10.25
CA SER A 238 -15.45 -12.95 -10.73
C SER A 238 -15.98 -11.99 -9.66
N ALA A 239 -15.29 -11.93 -8.52
CA ALA A 239 -15.64 -11.09 -7.39
C ALA A 239 -14.39 -10.45 -6.78
N LEU A 240 -14.61 -9.43 -5.96
CA LEU A 240 -13.64 -8.88 -5.02
C LEU A 240 -14.03 -9.26 -3.60
N LEU A 241 -13.08 -9.83 -2.87
CA LEU A 241 -13.13 -9.92 -1.42
C LEU A 241 -12.56 -8.61 -0.85
N VAL A 242 -13.30 -7.94 0.04
CA VAL A 242 -12.89 -6.70 0.69
C VAL A 242 -12.89 -6.88 2.20
N VAL A 243 -11.79 -6.51 2.84
CA VAL A 243 -11.61 -6.57 4.29
C VAL A 243 -11.54 -5.16 4.88
N HIS A 244 -12.00 -5.05 6.13
CA HIS A 244 -12.18 -3.78 6.81
C HIS A 244 -11.33 -3.72 8.09
N ASP A 245 -10.61 -2.62 8.29
CA ASP A 245 -10.16 -2.20 9.61
C ASP A 245 -11.33 -1.56 10.37
N ALA A 246 -11.18 -1.45 11.69
CA ALA A 246 -12.20 -0.92 12.59
C ALA A 246 -13.59 -1.55 12.34
N ALA A 247 -13.65 -2.85 12.04
CA ALA A 247 -14.90 -3.54 11.72
C ALA A 247 -16.00 -3.26 12.77
N ALA A 248 -17.22 -3.01 12.30
CA ALA A 248 -18.39 -2.85 13.14
C ALA A 248 -18.63 -4.11 14.01
N GLU A 249 -19.25 -3.93 15.17
CA GLU A 249 -19.49 -5.03 16.11
C GLU A 249 -20.29 -6.18 15.48
N GLU A 250 -21.25 -5.87 14.60
CA GLU A 250 -22.03 -6.86 13.85
C GLU A 250 -21.22 -7.71 12.87
N ARG A 251 -20.05 -7.25 12.43
CA ARG A 251 -19.12 -8.03 11.59
C ARG A 251 -18.25 -8.97 12.42
N LYS A 252 -18.12 -8.74 13.72
CA LYS A 252 -17.27 -9.53 14.62
C LYS A 252 -18.02 -10.75 15.10
N SER A 253 -17.39 -11.91 14.99
CA SER A 253 -17.89 -13.16 15.54
C SER A 253 -16.86 -13.78 16.47
N GLY A 254 -17.26 -14.05 17.71
CA GLY A 254 -16.36 -14.56 18.73
C GLY A 254 -15.19 -13.62 19.01
N LYS A 255 -14.02 -14.18 19.33
CA LYS A 255 -12.83 -13.40 19.76
C LYS A 255 -11.90 -12.97 18.63
N SER A 256 -11.97 -13.62 17.47
CA SER A 256 -10.93 -13.51 16.45
C SER A 256 -11.43 -13.73 15.02
N ALA A 257 -12.74 -13.67 14.79
CA ALA A 257 -13.30 -13.74 13.44
C ALA A 257 -14.01 -12.43 13.09
N VAL A 258 -13.83 -12.02 11.84
CA VAL A 258 -14.46 -10.85 11.23
C VAL A 258 -15.03 -11.26 9.88
N THR A 259 -16.23 -10.78 9.57
CA THR A 259 -16.89 -11.01 8.28
C THR A 259 -16.37 -10.00 7.25
N ALA A 260 -15.92 -10.51 6.11
CA ALA A 260 -15.50 -9.75 4.94
C ALA A 260 -16.62 -9.69 3.89
N ASP A 261 -16.59 -8.68 3.03
CA ASP A 261 -17.59 -8.50 1.97
C ASP A 261 -17.09 -9.10 0.65
N VAL A 262 -18.01 -9.67 -0.12
CA VAL A 262 -17.73 -10.18 -1.47
C VAL A 262 -18.62 -9.45 -2.47
N PHE A 263 -18.01 -8.69 -3.36
CA PHE A 263 -18.69 -7.91 -4.39
C PHE A 263 -18.46 -8.54 -5.76
N LYS A 264 -19.50 -8.70 -6.58
CA LYS A 264 -19.34 -9.15 -7.96
C LYS A 264 -18.73 -8.03 -8.81
N LEU A 265 -17.79 -8.38 -9.68
CA LEU A 265 -17.15 -7.47 -10.65
C LEU A 265 -17.83 -7.47 -12.02
#